data_AF-A0A8J3Q7F0-F1
#
_entry.id   AF-A0A8J3Q7F0-F1
#
_cell.length_a   1.000
_cell.length_b   1.000
_cell.length_c   1.000
_cell.angle_alpha   90.00
_cell.angle_beta   90.00
_cell.angle_gamma   90.00
#
_symmetry.space_group_name_H-M   'P 1'
#
loop_
_entity.id
_entity.type
_entity.pdbx_description
1 polymer ?
#
loop_
_entity_poly.entity_id
_entity_poly.type
_entity_poly.pdbx_seq_one_letter_code
_entity_poly.pdbx_strand_id
1 'polypeptide(L)'
;MQEERALGIVVIRSDDTRAHLFRDMEQLLRSSAPGATGNPGAVEFFSTAGHRLAPVFGPNWRLLDLVETNDKAQPEVVLHRLRATVRHMRSDLRANLEAVESAGLNVDDGLARLPSMQGASLEAALEAWAQVLGHFLGSHSADPWHNFWVHGIF
;
A
#
# COMPACT_ATOMS: atom_id res chain seq x y z
N MET A 1 -0.96 -3.14 31.53
CA MET A 1 -1.45 -3.71 30.26
C MET A 1 -0.95 -2.79 29.17
N GLN A 2 0.06 -3.20 28.42
CA GLN A 2 0.40 -2.51 27.18
C GLN A 2 -0.69 -2.89 26.18
N GLU A 3 -1.40 -1.89 25.65
CA GLU A 3 -2.22 -2.10 24.46
C GLU A 3 -1.29 -2.67 23.38
N GLU A 4 -1.55 -3.90 22.93
CA GLU A 4 -1.01 -4.39 21.67
C GLU A 4 -1.43 -3.36 20.62
N ARG A 5 -0.50 -2.49 20.20
CA ARG A 5 -0.69 -1.66 19.02
C ARG A 5 -1.09 -2.62 17.90
N ALA A 6 -2.34 -2.56 17.45
CA ALA A 6 -2.81 -3.37 16.34
C ALA A 6 -1.81 -3.21 15.19
N LEU A 7 -1.17 -4.33 14.81
CA LEU A 7 -0.17 -4.37 13.76
C LEU A 7 -0.86 -4.07 12.43
N GLY A 8 -0.75 -2.83 11.96
CA GLY A 8 -1.14 -2.51 10.61
C GLY A 8 -0.24 -3.25 9.62
N ILE A 9 -0.78 -3.57 8.45
CA ILE A 9 -0.10 -4.34 7.41
C ILE A 9 0.12 -3.45 6.20
N VAL A 10 1.38 -3.30 5.81
CA VAL A 10 1.79 -2.68 4.55
C VAL A 10 2.02 -3.78 3.53
N VAL A 11 1.36 -3.70 2.38
CA VAL A 11 1.60 -4.59 1.24
C VAL A 11 2.24 -3.77 0.14
N ILE A 12 3.40 -4.17 -0.35
CA ILE A 12 4.12 -3.46 -1.42
C ILE A 12 4.40 -4.44 -2.56
N ARG A 13 4.11 -4.06 -3.80
CA ARG A 13 4.52 -4.88 -4.95
C ARG A 13 6.04 -5.01 -5.01
N SER A 14 6.52 -6.17 -5.41
CA SER A 14 7.96 -6.48 -5.47
C SER A 14 8.75 -5.52 -6.40
N ASP A 15 8.06 -4.83 -7.31
CA ASP A 15 8.61 -3.82 -8.23
C ASP A 15 8.39 -2.37 -7.77
N ASP A 16 7.91 -2.15 -6.53
CA ASP A 16 7.60 -0.85 -5.94
C ASP A 16 6.62 0.02 -6.74
N THR A 17 5.78 -0.58 -7.58
CA THR A 17 4.84 0.19 -8.41
C THR A 17 3.52 0.51 -7.70
N ARG A 18 3.15 -0.31 -6.70
CA ARG A 18 1.89 -0.19 -5.95
C ARG A 18 2.10 -0.60 -4.51
N ALA A 19 1.34 0.02 -3.61
CA ALA A 19 1.30 -0.34 -2.20
C ALA A 19 -0.14 -0.25 -1.66
N HIS A 20 -0.42 -0.94 -0.56
CA HIS A 20 -1.69 -0.89 0.17
C HIS A 20 -1.39 -0.83 1.66
N LEU A 21 -2.30 -0.23 2.43
CA LEU A 21 -2.23 -0.24 3.89
C LEU A 21 -3.54 -0.79 4.46
N PHE A 22 -3.41 -1.81 5.29
CA PHE A 22 -4.51 -2.46 5.99
C PHE A 22 -4.36 -2.32 7.49
N ARG A 23 -5.48 -2.24 8.20
CA ARG A 23 -5.52 -2.17 9.66
C ARG A 23 -5.09 -3.47 10.31
N ASP A 24 -5.52 -4.57 9.72
CA ASP A 24 -5.43 -5.90 10.28
C ASP A 24 -5.62 -6.96 9.19
N MET A 25 -5.44 -8.23 9.59
CA MET A 25 -5.57 -9.38 8.72
C MET A 25 -7.00 -9.56 8.20
N GLU A 26 -8.02 -9.22 9.00
CA GLU A 26 -9.42 -9.32 8.60
C GLU A 26 -9.71 -8.41 7.40
N GLN A 27 -9.21 -7.18 7.43
CA GLN A 27 -9.34 -6.24 6.33
C GLN A 27 -8.57 -6.71 5.08
N LEU A 28 -7.34 -7.20 5.25
CA LEU A 28 -6.54 -7.73 4.14
C LEU A 28 -7.25 -8.91 3.47
N LEU A 29 -7.76 -9.88 4.23
CA LEU A 29 -8.43 -11.08 3.71
C LEU A 29 -9.76 -10.80 3.02
N ARG A 30 -10.42 -9.68 3.35
CA ARG A 30 -11.63 -9.22 2.66
C ARG A 30 -11.34 -8.44 1.39
N SER A 31 -10.11 -7.97 1.22
CA SER A 31 -9.71 -7.20 0.03
C SER A 31 -9.44 -8.12 -1.17
N SER A 32 -9.62 -7.59 -2.37
CA SER A 32 -9.15 -8.19 -3.61
C SER A 32 -7.71 -7.80 -3.95
N ALA A 33 -6.92 -7.36 -2.96
CA ALA A 33 -5.59 -6.83 -3.21
C ALA A 33 -4.62 -7.93 -3.73
N PRO A 34 -3.61 -7.55 -4.54
CA PRO A 34 -2.58 -8.48 -4.98
C PRO A 34 -1.93 -9.19 -3.79
N GLY A 35 -1.91 -10.52 -3.81
CA GLY A 35 -1.38 -11.35 -2.72
C GLY A 35 -2.42 -11.93 -1.75
N ALA A 36 -3.64 -11.37 -1.67
CA ALA A 36 -4.76 -12.01 -0.96
C ALA A 36 -5.33 -13.20 -1.76
N THR A 37 -5.34 -13.06 -3.09
CA THR A 37 -5.66 -14.11 -4.07
C THR A 37 -4.76 -13.94 -5.30
N GLY A 38 -4.00 -14.97 -5.69
CA GLY A 38 -3.15 -14.93 -6.90
C GLY A 38 -1.65 -15.14 -6.64
N ASN A 39 -0.80 -14.75 -7.59
CA ASN A 39 0.64 -15.05 -7.61
C ASN A 39 1.38 -14.42 -6.39
N PRO A 40 1.79 -15.22 -5.41
CA PRO A 40 2.30 -14.73 -4.13
C PRO A 40 3.67 -14.04 -4.24
N GLY A 41 4.40 -14.25 -5.35
CA GLY A 41 5.71 -13.62 -5.57
C GLY A 41 5.64 -12.14 -6.00
N ALA A 42 4.45 -11.61 -6.27
CA ALA A 42 4.27 -10.26 -6.80
C ALA A 42 4.24 -9.16 -5.72
N VAL A 43 4.17 -9.53 -4.44
CA VAL A 43 4.09 -8.60 -3.31
C VAL A 43 4.92 -9.06 -2.11
N GLU A 44 5.25 -8.11 -1.25
CA GLU A 44 5.86 -8.33 0.05
C GLU A 44 5.04 -7.65 1.16
N PHE A 45 5.08 -8.23 2.35
CA PHE A 45 4.27 -7.81 3.50
C PHE A 45 5.16 -7.30 4.62
N PHE A 46 4.77 -6.18 5.22
CA PHE A 46 5.46 -5.57 6.35
C PHE A 46 4.47 -5.14 7.43
N SER A 47 4.88 -5.12 8.69
CA SER A 47 4.14 -4.43 9.73
C SER A 47 4.39 -2.91 9.65
N THR A 48 3.52 -2.12 10.27
CA THR A 48 3.72 -0.66 10.42
C THR A 48 4.98 -0.28 11.22
N ALA A 49 5.54 -1.22 11.99
CA ALA A 49 6.81 -1.06 12.68
C ALA A 49 8.02 -1.37 11.79
N GLY A 50 7.82 -1.89 10.58
CA GLY A 50 8.88 -2.23 9.62
C GLY A 50 9.38 -3.67 9.73
N HIS A 51 8.69 -4.56 10.45
CA HIS A 51 9.02 -5.98 10.43
C HIS A 51 8.55 -6.61 9.13
N ARG A 52 9.36 -7.51 8.55
CA ARG A 52 8.92 -8.32 7.41
C ARG A 52 7.99 -9.41 7.89
N LEU A 53 6.89 -9.60 7.17
CA LEU A 53 5.90 -10.63 7.44
C LEU A 53 5.95 -11.70 6.34
N ALA A 54 6.02 -12.96 6.74
CA ALA A 54 5.95 -14.11 5.84
C ALA A 54 4.48 -14.54 5.66
N PRO A 55 4.00 -14.66 4.42
CA PRO A 55 2.65 -15.12 4.17
C PRO A 55 2.49 -16.62 4.41
N VAL A 56 1.37 -16.99 5.03
CA VAL A 56 0.93 -18.37 5.20
C VAL A 56 -0.22 -18.63 4.23
N PHE A 57 0.00 -19.55 3.31
CA PHE A 57 -0.99 -19.93 2.30
C PHE A 57 -1.67 -21.25 2.66
N GLY A 58 -2.97 -21.29 2.42
CA GLY A 58 -3.78 -22.49 2.50
C GLY A 58 -3.91 -23.22 1.16
N PRO A 59 -4.85 -24.17 1.08
CA PRO A 59 -5.25 -24.76 -0.20
C PRO A 59 -5.61 -23.69 -1.24
N ASN A 60 -5.32 -23.97 -2.50
CA ASN A 60 -5.55 -23.07 -3.64
C ASN A 60 -4.77 -21.74 -3.58
N TRP A 61 -3.63 -21.70 -2.86
CA TRP A 61 -2.78 -20.52 -2.74
C TRP A 61 -3.50 -19.28 -2.18
N ARG A 62 -4.55 -19.50 -1.38
CA ARG A 62 -5.24 -18.43 -0.70
C ARG A 62 -4.44 -18.00 0.53
N LEU A 63 -4.21 -16.70 0.66
CA LEU A 63 -3.60 -16.15 1.87
C LEU A 63 -4.51 -16.45 3.07
N LEU A 64 -3.94 -17.02 4.13
CA LEU A 64 -4.65 -17.31 5.37
C LEU A 64 -4.17 -16.44 6.52
N ASP A 65 -2.86 -16.18 6.58
CA ASP A 65 -2.25 -15.45 7.69
C ASP A 65 -0.93 -14.79 7.27
N LEU A 66 -0.41 -13.92 8.13
CA LEU A 66 0.91 -13.31 8.05
C LEU A 66 1.65 -13.54 9.36
N VAL A 67 2.85 -14.10 9.29
CA VAL A 67 3.68 -14.37 10.47
C VAL A 67 4.89 -13.45 10.45
N GLU A 68 5.17 -12.79 11.57
CA GLU A 68 6.39 -11.99 11.69
C GLU A 68 7.63 -12.89 11.54
N THR A 69 8.55 -12.46 10.66
CA THR A 69 9.82 -13.16 10.49
C THR A 69 10.78 -12.86 11.64
N ASN A 70 11.84 -13.66 11.78
CA ASN A 70 12.91 -13.39 12.75
C ASN A 70 13.83 -12.21 12.33
N ASP A 71 13.55 -11.58 11.18
CA ASP A 71 14.29 -10.41 10.73
C ASP A 71 14.02 -9.23 11.68
N LYS A 72 15.05 -8.43 11.93
CA LYS A 72 14.86 -7.18 12.68
C LYS A 72 13.96 -6.23 11.89
N ALA A 73 13.19 -5.42 12.61
CA ALA A 73 12.46 -4.32 12.01
C ALA A 73 13.41 -3.42 11.21
N GLN A 74 13.07 -3.16 9.96
CA GLN A 74 13.82 -2.32 9.04
C GLN A 74 12.91 -1.20 8.51
N PRO A 75 12.48 -0.26 9.38
CA PRO A 75 11.55 0.80 9.00
C PRO A 75 12.09 1.67 7.84
N GLU A 76 13.40 1.84 7.76
CA GLU A 76 14.08 2.54 6.67
C GLU A 76 13.91 1.84 5.30
N VAL A 77 13.87 0.51 5.27
CA VAL A 77 13.63 -0.27 4.05
C VAL A 77 12.19 -0.06 3.58
N VAL A 78 11.22 -0.20 4.48
CA VAL A 78 9.80 0.03 4.14
C VAL A 78 9.59 1.46 3.66
N LEU A 79 10.17 2.44 4.35
CA LEU A 79 10.11 3.85 3.95
C LEU A 79 10.76 4.10 2.59
N HIS A 80 11.90 3.47 2.30
CA HIS A 80 12.55 3.57 1.00
C HIS A 80 11.63 3.09 -0.13
N ARG A 81 10.96 1.95 0.08
CA ARG A 81 10.06 1.35 -0.90
C ARG A 81 8.77 2.15 -1.10
N LEU A 82 8.22 2.70 -0.01
CA LEU A 82 7.09 3.63 -0.09
C LEU A 82 7.46 4.90 -0.88
N ARG A 83 8.67 5.45 -0.69
CA ARG A 83 9.17 6.57 -1.50
C ARG A 83 9.33 6.18 -2.97
N ALA A 84 9.81 4.97 -3.27
CA ALA A 84 9.88 4.45 -4.64
C ALA A 84 8.49 4.36 -5.27
N THR A 85 7.50 3.90 -4.51
CA THR A 85 6.09 3.84 -4.94
C THR A 85 5.53 5.22 -5.29
N VAL A 86 5.74 6.25 -4.46
CA VAL A 86 5.31 7.63 -4.81
C VAL A 86 6.01 8.14 -6.06
N ARG A 87 7.32 7.89 -6.21
CA ARG A 87 8.04 8.31 -7.42
C ARG A 87 7.46 7.65 -8.66
N HIS A 88 7.14 6.36 -8.59
CA HIS A 88 6.48 5.65 -9.66
C HIS A 88 5.11 6.26 -9.96
N MET A 89 4.24 6.47 -8.95
CA MET A 89 2.91 7.08 -9.15
C MET A 89 2.99 8.47 -9.82
N ARG A 90 3.95 9.31 -9.42
CA ARG A 90 4.20 10.61 -10.07
C ARG A 90 4.61 10.47 -11.53
N SER A 91 5.45 9.48 -11.82
CA SER A 91 5.88 9.20 -13.20
C SER A 91 4.74 8.65 -14.05
N ASP A 92 3.96 7.72 -13.49
CA ASP A 92 2.82 7.07 -14.14
C ASP A 92 1.72 8.07 -14.48
N LEU A 93 1.40 8.96 -13.54
CA LEU A 93 0.43 10.03 -13.78
C LEU A 93 0.84 10.97 -14.92
N ARG A 94 2.13 11.32 -14.99
CA ARG A 94 2.68 12.15 -16.07
C ARG A 94 2.78 11.44 -17.41
N ALA A 95 2.87 10.11 -17.41
CA ALA A 95 2.88 9.31 -18.63
C ALA A 95 1.47 9.10 -19.21
N ASN A 96 0.44 9.20 -18.37
CA ASN A 96 -0.95 8.90 -18.75
C ASN A 96 -1.87 10.13 -18.70
N LEU A 97 -1.33 11.35 -18.92
CA LEU A 97 -2.07 12.62 -18.82
C LEU A 97 -3.38 12.59 -19.62
N GLU A 98 -3.34 12.16 -20.87
CA GLU A 98 -4.50 12.14 -21.76
C GLU A 98 -5.61 11.22 -21.24
N ALA A 99 -5.26 10.06 -20.69
CA ALA A 99 -6.22 9.12 -20.12
C ALA A 99 -6.86 9.66 -18.83
N VAL A 100 -6.05 10.30 -17.98
CA VAL A 100 -6.51 10.97 -16.75
C VAL A 100 -7.49 12.10 -17.08
N GLU A 101 -7.14 12.96 -18.03
CA GLU A 101 -7.99 14.07 -18.47
C GLU A 101 -9.29 13.57 -19.14
N SER A 102 -9.21 12.50 -19.93
CA SER A 102 -10.38 11.86 -20.56
C SER A 102 -11.34 11.25 -19.53
N ALA A 103 -10.83 10.84 -18.36
CA ALA A 103 -11.63 10.39 -17.23
C ALA A 103 -12.21 11.56 -16.40
N GLY A 104 -11.98 12.81 -16.81
CA GLY A 104 -12.45 14.01 -16.11
C GLY A 104 -11.64 14.35 -14.86
N LEU A 105 -10.43 13.80 -14.71
CA LEU A 105 -9.55 14.04 -13.57
C LEU A 105 -8.51 15.10 -13.89
N ASN A 106 -8.16 15.92 -12.90
CA ASN A 106 -7.11 16.93 -13.02
C ASN A 106 -5.77 16.40 -12.50
N VAL A 107 -4.78 16.31 -13.39
CA VAL A 107 -3.44 15.81 -13.06
C VAL A 107 -2.78 16.56 -11.91
N ASP A 108 -2.91 17.89 -11.85
CA ASP A 108 -2.30 18.69 -10.78
C ASP A 108 -2.94 18.38 -9.42
N ASP A 109 -4.24 18.11 -9.38
CA ASP A 109 -4.93 17.65 -8.17
C ASP A 109 -4.38 16.27 -7.72
N GLY A 110 -4.15 15.37 -8.67
CA GLY A 110 -3.54 14.07 -8.39
C GLY A 110 -2.12 14.22 -7.82
N LEU A 111 -1.28 15.06 -8.43
CA LEU A 111 0.08 15.32 -7.96
C LEU A 111 0.10 15.96 -6.57
N ALA A 112 -0.83 16.88 -6.29
CA ALA A 112 -0.94 17.58 -5.01
C ALA A 112 -1.35 16.65 -3.85
N ARG A 113 -2.12 15.61 -4.14
CA ARG A 113 -2.58 14.60 -3.18
C ARG A 113 -1.50 13.57 -2.82
N LEU A 114 -0.45 13.41 -3.62
CA LEU A 114 0.62 12.44 -3.33
C LEU A 114 1.52 12.95 -2.19
N PRO A 115 1.62 12.22 -1.06
CA PRO A 115 2.34 12.67 0.12
C PRO A 115 3.83 12.92 -0.15
N SER A 116 4.38 13.97 0.45
CA SER A 116 5.83 14.18 0.54
C SER A 116 6.39 13.34 1.68
N MET A 117 7.41 12.52 1.37
CA MET A 117 8.08 11.65 2.35
C MET A 117 9.52 12.07 2.64
N GLN A 118 9.93 13.24 2.17
CA GLN A 118 11.30 13.72 2.40
C GLN A 118 11.51 13.97 3.90
N GLY A 119 12.48 13.29 4.50
CA GLY A 119 12.81 13.44 5.92
C GLY A 119 11.79 12.85 6.91
N ALA A 120 10.67 12.28 6.44
CA ALA A 120 9.66 11.66 7.30
C ALA A 120 10.18 10.37 7.96
N SER A 121 9.69 10.06 9.17
CA SER A 121 9.77 8.72 9.77
C SER A 121 8.81 7.76 9.07
N LEU A 122 8.93 6.45 9.31
CA LEU A 122 7.97 5.48 8.79
C LEU A 122 6.54 5.76 9.30
N GLU A 123 6.38 6.03 10.59
CA GLU A 123 5.07 6.34 11.20
C GLU A 123 4.42 7.56 10.52
N ALA A 124 5.15 8.66 10.37
CA ALA A 124 4.65 9.87 9.70
C ALA A 124 4.35 9.62 8.21
N ALA A 125 5.16 8.81 7.54
CA ALA A 125 4.90 8.43 6.14
C ALA A 125 3.62 7.61 6.02
N LEU A 126 3.40 6.63 6.90
CA LEU A 126 2.21 5.78 6.90
C LEU A 126 0.94 6.57 7.24
N GLU A 127 1.01 7.54 8.16
CA GLU A 127 -0.10 8.45 8.45
C GLU A 127 -0.46 9.29 7.22
N ALA A 128 0.53 9.90 6.56
CA ALA A 128 0.31 10.67 5.33
C ALA A 128 -0.24 9.80 4.17
N TRP A 129 0.19 8.55 4.08
CA TRP A 129 -0.30 7.58 3.10
C TRP A 129 -1.67 7.00 3.42
N ALA A 130 -2.12 6.98 4.66
CA ALA A 130 -3.38 6.32 5.02
C ALA A 130 -4.58 6.89 4.26
N GLN A 131 -4.51 8.15 3.82
CA GLN A 131 -5.53 8.78 2.99
C GLN A 131 -5.48 8.35 1.52
N VAL A 132 -4.36 7.79 1.06
CA VAL A 132 -4.05 7.47 -0.33
C VAL A 132 -4.04 5.95 -0.56
N LEU A 133 -3.42 5.17 0.34
CA LEU A 133 -3.31 3.70 0.28
C LEU A 133 -4.27 2.95 1.21
N GLY A 134 -4.83 3.66 2.17
CA GLY A 134 -5.52 3.03 3.28
C GLY A 134 -6.90 2.53 2.88
N HIS A 135 -7.28 1.37 3.38
CA HIS A 135 -8.68 0.97 3.46
C HIS A 135 -9.34 1.39 4.79
N PHE A 136 -8.63 2.13 5.66
CA PHE A 136 -8.95 2.35 7.08
C PHE A 136 -10.26 3.07 7.38
N LEU A 137 -10.76 3.90 6.46
CA LEU A 137 -11.88 4.81 6.73
C LEU A 137 -13.22 4.36 6.12
N GLY A 138 -13.28 3.16 5.55
CA GLY A 138 -14.50 2.65 4.93
C GLY A 138 -14.78 3.30 3.58
N SER A 139 -14.90 2.47 2.54
CA SER A 139 -15.33 2.87 1.19
C SER A 139 -14.45 3.91 0.47
N HIS A 140 -13.15 3.64 0.32
CA HIS A 140 -12.29 4.37 -0.64
C HIS A 140 -12.50 3.96 -2.10
N SER A 141 -13.36 2.97 -2.39
CA SER A 141 -13.68 2.54 -3.76
C SER A 141 -14.31 3.64 -4.62
N ALA A 142 -14.76 4.74 -4.01
CA ALA A 142 -15.36 5.89 -4.70
C ALA A 142 -14.39 7.07 -4.93
N ASP A 143 -13.19 7.07 -4.34
CA ASP A 143 -12.19 8.11 -4.69
C ASP A 143 -11.48 7.69 -5.98
N PRO A 144 -11.69 8.41 -7.10
CA PRO A 144 -11.06 8.06 -8.38
C PRO A 144 -9.53 8.05 -8.28
N TRP A 145 -8.94 8.86 -7.41
CA TRP A 145 -7.51 8.87 -7.23
C TRP A 145 -6.96 7.64 -6.52
N HIS A 146 -7.69 7.12 -5.52
CA HIS A 146 -7.36 5.83 -4.91
C HIS A 146 -7.42 4.72 -5.96
N ASN A 147 -8.49 4.65 -6.76
CA ASN A 147 -8.63 3.66 -7.82
C ASN A 147 -7.51 3.73 -8.84
N PHE A 148 -7.12 4.94 -9.26
CA PHE A 148 -5.99 5.12 -10.17
C PHE A 148 -4.67 4.65 -9.55
N TRP A 149 -4.32 5.11 -8.36
CA TRP A 149 -3.02 4.80 -7.76
C TRP A 149 -2.88 3.38 -7.26
N VAL A 150 -3.94 2.79 -6.76
CA VAL A 150 -3.92 1.49 -6.09
C VAL A 150 -4.30 0.37 -7.06
N HIS A 151 -5.23 0.65 -7.98
CA HIS A 151 -5.76 -0.35 -8.91
C HIS A 151 -5.41 -0.09 -10.39
N GLY A 152 -4.96 1.11 -10.75
CA GLY A 152 -4.70 1.48 -12.15
C GLY A 152 -5.97 1.57 -13.00
N ILE A 153 -7.10 1.92 -12.37
CA ILE A 153 -8.42 2.01 -13.02
C ILE A 153 -8.82 3.48 -13.17
N PHE A 154 -9.37 3.83 -14.34
CA PHE A 154 -10.00 5.12 -14.66
C PHE A 154 -11.53 4.99 -14.62
#